data_AF-A0ABD2P4R1-F1
#
_entry.id   AF-A0ABD2P4R1-F1
#
_cell.length_a   1.000
_cell.length_b   1.000
_cell.length_c   1.000
_cell.angle_alpha   90.00
_cell.angle_beta   90.00
_cell.angle_gamma   90.00
#
_symmetry.space_group_name_H-M   'P 1'
#
loop_
_entity.id
_entity.type
_entity.pdbx_description
1 polymer ?
#
loop_
_entity_poly.entity_id
_entity_poly.type
_entity_poly.pdbx_seq_one_letter_code
_entity_poly.pdbx_strand_id
1 'polypeptide(L)'
;MILTEILNCPKSNREVRFLGKVIPNWMVNIYCVIGVFAFGMACSQLTTDIIKYTVGRLRPHFYTVCLPSINCTSDFLGHNHTYHTDFFCTNELYKNNKHTMKELRLSFPSGHSSFSMFTMTYFAIYLHKRMTWDGSKLLRHTLQYLAVLAAIFTGMTRISDYKHHWSDVLAGLSLGCIMAVITARYIDTRKVNTPSGLMDTHTRNYKSISQKA
;
A
#
# COMPACT_ATOMS: atom_id res chain seq x y z
N MET A 1 7.71 5.75 -24.73
CA MET A 1 6.98 6.91 -25.27
C MET A 1 5.54 6.99 -24.77
N ILE A 2 4.77 5.89 -24.82
CA ILE A 2 3.37 5.86 -24.32
C ILE A 2 3.28 6.09 -22.80
N LEU A 3 4.12 5.44 -21.98
CA LEU A 3 4.09 5.62 -20.52
C LEU A 3 4.38 7.07 -20.09
N THR A 4 5.36 7.70 -20.74
CA THR A 4 5.74 9.09 -20.50
C THR A 4 4.65 10.08 -20.91
N GLU A 5 3.84 9.75 -21.92
CA GLU A 5 2.73 10.58 -22.39
C GLU A 5 1.49 10.44 -21.50
N ILE A 6 1.23 9.23 -20.97
CA ILE A 6 0.20 8.96 -19.94
C ILE A 6 0.52 9.70 -18.63
N LEU A 7 1.80 9.79 -18.27
CA LEU A 7 2.26 10.52 -17.09
C LEU A 7 2.27 12.04 -17.30
N ASN A 8 2.35 12.51 -18.55
CA ASN A 8 2.34 13.93 -18.88
C ASN A 8 0.89 14.45 -18.98
N CYS A 9 0.17 14.40 -17.86
CA CYS A 9 -1.17 14.97 -17.78
C CYS A 9 -1.11 16.47 -18.10
N PRO A 10 -1.92 16.98 -19.04
CA PRO A 10 -1.88 18.39 -19.42
C PRO A 10 -2.17 19.27 -18.21
N LYS A 11 -1.21 20.14 -17.84
CA LYS A 11 -1.28 21.08 -16.70
C LYS A 11 -2.29 22.22 -16.88
N SER A 12 -3.03 22.27 -17.98
CA SER A 12 -3.87 23.42 -18.37
C SER A 12 -5.17 22.95 -19.05
N ASN A 13 -6.19 23.81 -19.07
CA ASN A 13 -7.47 23.70 -19.80
C ASN A 13 -7.26 23.65 -21.32
N ARG A 14 -6.42 22.75 -21.82
CA ARG A 14 -6.32 22.45 -23.26
C ARG A 14 -7.40 21.44 -23.60
N GLU A 15 -8.24 21.79 -24.56
CA GLU A 15 -9.21 20.87 -25.15
C GLU A 15 -8.46 19.69 -25.77
N VAL A 16 -8.50 18.53 -25.11
CA VAL A 16 -7.96 17.30 -25.66
C VAL A 16 -8.98 16.77 -26.66
N ARG A 17 -8.63 16.82 -27.95
CA ARG A 17 -9.47 16.27 -29.02
C ARG A 17 -9.02 14.85 -29.31
N PHE A 18 -9.91 13.89 -29.14
CA PHE A 18 -9.67 12.50 -29.50
C PHE A 18 -10.65 12.12 -30.60
N LEU A 19 -10.15 11.66 -31.74
CA LEU A 19 -10.97 11.32 -32.93
C LEU A 19 -11.95 12.46 -33.32
N GLY A 20 -11.47 13.71 -33.27
CA GLY A 20 -12.27 14.90 -33.64
C GLY A 20 -13.31 15.35 -32.60
N LYS A 21 -13.53 14.60 -31.52
CA LYS A 21 -14.43 14.99 -30.42
C LYS A 21 -13.66 15.60 -29.25
N VAL A 22 -14.21 16.68 -28.67
CA VAL A 22 -13.65 17.34 -27.48
C VAL A 22 -13.97 16.49 -26.25
N ILE A 23 -12.95 16.06 -25.52
CA ILE A 23 -13.12 15.34 -24.25
C ILE A 23 -13.33 16.35 -23.12
N PRO A 24 -14.32 16.15 -22.23
CA PRO A 24 -14.51 17.05 -21.11
C PRO A 24 -13.37 16.92 -20.07
N ASN A 25 -12.96 18.06 -19.49
CA ASN A 25 -11.81 18.14 -18.58
C ASN A 25 -11.92 17.24 -17.33
N TRP A 26 -13.13 16.89 -16.89
CA TRP A 26 -13.32 15.98 -15.76
C TRP A 26 -12.87 14.55 -16.09
N MET A 27 -13.09 14.06 -17.32
CA MET A 27 -12.65 12.73 -17.76
C MET A 27 -11.14 12.63 -17.83
N VAL A 28 -10.48 13.66 -18.39
CA VAL A 28 -9.00 13.74 -18.45
C VAL A 28 -8.41 13.72 -17.04
N ASN A 29 -9.00 14.48 -16.11
CA ASN A 29 -8.57 14.48 -14.72
C ASN A 29 -8.70 13.11 -14.05
N ILE A 30 -9.84 12.43 -14.21
CA ILE A 30 -10.05 11.09 -13.66
C ILE A 30 -9.04 10.11 -14.25
N TYR A 31 -8.88 10.10 -15.58
CA TYR A 31 -7.91 9.25 -16.27
C TYR A 31 -6.49 9.45 -15.71
N CYS A 32 -6.05 10.70 -15.55
CA CYS A 32 -4.76 10.98 -14.96
C CYS A 32 -4.67 10.51 -13.49
N VAL A 33 -5.74 10.59 -12.68
CA VAL A 33 -5.72 10.13 -11.27
C VAL A 33 -5.55 8.63 -11.21
N ILE A 34 -6.35 7.93 -12.01
CA ILE A 34 -6.30 6.47 -12.11
C ILE A 34 -4.95 6.01 -12.67
N GLY A 35 -4.41 6.70 -13.66
CA GLY A 35 -3.10 6.40 -14.25
C GLY A 35 -1.95 6.48 -13.23
N VAL A 36 -1.88 7.58 -12.46
CA VAL A 36 -0.87 7.74 -11.40
C VAL A 36 -1.06 6.72 -10.28
N PHE A 37 -2.31 6.46 -9.89
CA PHE A 37 -2.63 5.46 -8.86
C PHE A 37 -2.23 4.05 -9.30
N ALA A 38 -2.59 3.64 -10.52
CA ALA A 38 -2.27 2.33 -11.07
C ALA A 38 -0.76 2.14 -11.23
N PHE A 39 -0.05 3.18 -11.66
CA PHE A 39 1.42 3.15 -11.75
C PHE A 39 2.06 2.96 -10.36
N GLY A 40 1.67 3.78 -9.37
CA GLY A 40 2.19 3.64 -8.00
C GLY A 40 1.85 2.28 -7.37
N MET A 41 0.65 1.77 -7.64
CA MET A 41 0.22 0.44 -7.20
C MET A 41 1.07 -0.66 -7.83
N ALA A 42 1.31 -0.59 -9.14
CA ALA A 42 2.16 -1.54 -9.85
C ALA A 42 3.58 -1.55 -9.28
N CYS A 43 4.18 -0.36 -9.06
CA CYS A 43 5.48 -0.25 -8.40
C CYS A 43 5.46 -0.88 -7.00
N SER A 44 4.46 -0.57 -6.16
CA SER A 44 4.33 -1.13 -4.81
C SER A 44 4.20 -2.65 -4.80
N GLN A 45 3.42 -3.21 -5.75
CA GLN A 45 3.23 -4.64 -5.88
C GLN A 45 4.51 -5.34 -6.35
N LEU A 46 5.18 -4.78 -7.36
CA LEU A 46 6.46 -5.29 -7.84
C LEU A 46 7.51 -5.32 -6.72
N THR A 47 7.63 -4.24 -5.94
CA THR A 47 8.55 -4.20 -4.80
C THR A 47 8.19 -5.25 -3.74
N THR A 48 6.90 -5.42 -3.44
CA THR A 48 6.43 -6.45 -2.49
C THR A 48 6.81 -7.85 -2.98
N ASP A 49 6.61 -8.14 -4.26
CA ASP A 49 6.87 -9.46 -4.83
C ASP A 49 8.37 -9.75 -4.92
N ILE A 50 9.20 -8.76 -5.27
CA ILE A 50 10.66 -8.88 -5.22
C ILE A 50 11.10 -9.27 -3.81
N ILE A 51 10.63 -8.57 -2.76
CA ILE A 51 11.03 -8.87 -1.39
C ILE A 51 10.55 -10.26 -0.96
N LYS A 52 9.35 -10.68 -1.38
CA LYS A 52 8.85 -12.03 -1.10
C LYS A 52 9.75 -13.13 -1.64
N TYR A 53 10.16 -12.99 -2.89
CA TYR A 53 11.00 -13.99 -3.55
C TYR A 53 12.45 -13.97 -3.09
N THR A 54 12.94 -12.85 -2.54
CA THR A 54 14.31 -12.77 -2.00
C THR A 54 14.41 -13.31 -0.57
N VAL A 55 13.41 -13.07 0.28
CA VAL A 55 13.49 -13.45 1.70
C VAL A 55 13.12 -14.91 1.95
N GLY A 56 12.08 -15.44 1.28
CA GLY A 56 11.75 -16.87 1.38
C GLY A 56 11.32 -17.38 2.76
N ARG A 57 10.87 -16.50 3.67
CA ARG A 57 10.49 -16.87 5.04
C ARG A 57 9.27 -17.79 5.06
N LEU A 58 9.28 -18.81 5.93
CA LEU A 58 8.18 -19.77 6.13
C LEU A 58 6.95 -19.14 6.81
N ARG A 59 5.73 -19.56 6.41
CA ARG A 59 4.46 -19.12 7.02
C ARG A 59 4.17 -19.84 8.36
N PRO A 60 3.37 -19.26 9.27
CA PRO A 60 3.05 -19.89 10.57
C PRO A 60 2.38 -21.27 10.46
N HIS A 61 1.47 -21.46 9.49
CA HIS A 61 0.80 -22.73 9.22
C HIS A 61 1.66 -23.74 8.42
N PHE A 62 2.96 -23.49 8.28
CA PHE A 62 3.86 -24.38 7.55
C PHE A 62 3.87 -25.80 8.14
N TYR A 63 3.93 -25.92 9.47
CA TYR A 63 4.07 -27.21 10.14
C TYR A 63 2.89 -28.14 9.88
N THR A 64 1.67 -27.60 9.92
CA THR A 64 0.43 -28.37 9.72
C THR A 64 0.25 -28.82 8.27
N VAL A 65 0.73 -28.04 7.31
CA VAL A 65 0.60 -28.38 5.87
C VAL A 65 1.71 -29.32 5.41
N CYS A 66 2.97 -29.06 5.78
CA CYS A 66 4.10 -29.85 5.31
C CYS A 66 4.26 -31.17 6.08
N LEU A 67 4.04 -31.20 7.41
CA LEU A 67 4.41 -32.31 8.29
C LEU A 67 5.84 -32.81 7.99
N PRO A 68 6.87 -32.04 8.40
CA PRO A 68 8.24 -32.37 8.05
C PRO A 68 8.70 -33.65 8.74
N SER A 69 9.36 -34.55 7.99
CA SER A 69 9.96 -35.79 8.51
C SER A 69 11.23 -35.49 9.33
N ILE A 70 11.08 -34.87 10.50
CA ILE A 70 12.20 -34.56 11.40
C ILE A 70 12.14 -35.53 12.59
N ASN A 71 13.26 -36.19 12.88
CA ASN A 71 13.36 -37.08 14.03
C ASN A 71 13.69 -36.26 15.29
N CYS A 72 12.66 -35.84 16.02
CA CYS A 72 12.82 -35.03 17.25
C CYS A 72 13.35 -35.86 18.44
N THR A 73 13.42 -37.18 18.32
CA THR A 73 13.68 -38.10 19.44
C THR A 73 15.14 -38.12 19.88
N SER A 74 16.10 -37.83 18.99
CA SER A 74 17.53 -37.76 19.32
C SER A 74 17.95 -36.46 19.99
N ASP A 75 17.12 -35.41 19.91
CA ASP A 75 17.44 -34.05 20.38
C ASP A 75 16.87 -33.74 21.78
N PHE A 76 16.06 -34.63 22.35
CA PHE A 76 15.51 -34.43 23.70
C PHE A 76 16.52 -34.75 24.82
N LEU A 77 17.56 -35.53 24.51
CA LEU A 77 18.60 -35.94 25.47
C LEU A 77 19.93 -35.15 25.31
N GLY A 78 20.10 -34.41 24.22
CA GLY A 78 21.25 -33.54 24.00
C GLY A 78 20.75 -32.13 23.74
N HIS A 79 21.22 -31.15 24.53
CA HIS A 79 20.89 -29.72 24.38
C HIS A 79 21.46 -29.09 23.09
N ASN A 80 21.38 -29.79 21.96
CA ASN A 80 21.87 -29.35 20.68
C ASN A 80 20.71 -28.68 19.93
N HIS A 81 20.64 -27.34 19.98
CA HIS A 81 19.72 -26.55 19.16
C HIS A 81 20.10 -26.64 17.68
N THR A 82 19.86 -27.79 17.04
CA THR A 82 20.22 -28.01 15.64
C THR A 82 19.17 -27.43 14.71
N TYR A 83 19.60 -26.63 13.74
CA TYR A 83 18.72 -26.06 12.72
C TYR A 83 18.65 -27.02 11.54
N HIS A 84 17.50 -27.66 11.33
CA HIS A 84 17.28 -28.58 10.21
C HIS A 84 16.91 -27.81 8.93
N THR A 85 17.83 -27.74 7.98
CA THR A 85 17.61 -27.15 6.65
C THR A 85 16.92 -28.11 5.68
N ASP A 86 17.18 -29.41 5.82
CA ASP A 86 16.72 -30.44 4.90
C ASP A 86 15.62 -31.27 5.54
N PHE A 87 14.40 -31.14 5.01
CA PHE A 87 13.24 -31.89 5.43
C PHE A 87 12.35 -32.22 4.24
N PHE A 88 11.69 -33.38 4.32
CA PHE A 88 10.67 -33.78 3.35
C PHE A 88 9.29 -33.65 3.97
N CYS A 89 8.35 -33.11 3.20
CA CYS A 89 6.97 -33.02 3.62
C CYS A 89 6.29 -34.40 3.45
N THR A 90 5.72 -34.91 4.53
CA THR A 90 5.08 -36.23 4.58
C THR A 90 3.58 -36.18 4.30
N ASN A 91 2.97 -35.00 4.38
CA ASN A 91 1.52 -34.85 4.20
C ASN A 91 1.08 -35.15 2.75
N GLU A 92 0.48 -36.32 2.53
CA GLU A 92 0.06 -36.78 1.20
C GLU A 92 -0.97 -35.87 0.51
N LEU A 93 -1.81 -35.15 1.28
CA LEU A 93 -2.84 -34.26 0.74
C LEU A 93 -2.26 -33.06 -0.02
N TYR A 94 -1.11 -32.56 0.42
CA TYR A 94 -0.48 -31.35 -0.13
C TYR A 94 0.87 -31.59 -0.79
N LYS A 95 1.47 -32.79 -0.62
CA LYS A 95 2.76 -33.18 -1.19
C LYS A 95 2.86 -32.98 -2.71
N ASN A 96 1.78 -33.30 -3.43
CA ASN A 96 1.74 -33.20 -4.89
C ASN A 96 1.43 -31.76 -5.38
N ASN A 97 1.01 -30.86 -4.48
CA ASN A 97 0.66 -29.50 -4.85
C ASN A 97 1.86 -28.55 -4.74
N LYS A 98 2.63 -28.45 -5.83
CA LYS A 98 3.80 -27.57 -5.94
C LYS A 98 3.49 -26.09 -5.65
N HIS A 99 2.29 -25.62 -5.97
CA HIS A 99 1.89 -24.24 -5.72
C HIS A 99 1.80 -23.95 -4.22
N THR A 100 1.06 -24.78 -3.48
CA THR A 100 0.94 -24.66 -2.02
C THR A 100 2.30 -24.71 -1.35
N MET A 101 3.18 -25.62 -1.76
CA MET A 101 4.53 -25.75 -1.20
C MET A 101 5.40 -24.51 -1.43
N LYS A 102 5.28 -23.88 -2.60
CA LYS A 102 5.96 -22.62 -2.89
C LYS A 102 5.39 -21.48 -2.05
N GLU A 103 4.07 -21.40 -1.90
CA GLU A 103 3.42 -20.36 -1.09
C GLU A 103 3.79 -20.42 0.39
N LEU A 104 4.01 -21.61 0.93
CA LEU A 104 4.43 -21.79 2.32
C LEU A 104 5.77 -21.12 2.64
N ARG A 105 6.64 -20.97 1.63
CA ARG A 105 7.95 -20.28 1.73
C ARG A 105 7.87 -18.78 1.42
N LEU A 106 6.67 -18.22 1.24
CA LEU A 106 6.46 -16.82 0.87
C LEU A 106 5.60 -16.12 1.92
N SER A 107 6.17 -15.90 3.12
CA SER A 107 5.49 -15.19 4.22
C SER A 107 5.80 -13.69 4.30
N PHE A 108 7.04 -13.26 4.04
CA PHE A 108 7.47 -11.89 4.26
C PHE A 108 7.66 -11.14 2.93
N PRO A 109 7.19 -9.89 2.78
CA PRO A 109 6.17 -9.19 3.57
C PRO A 109 4.75 -9.58 3.15
N SER A 110 3.75 -9.23 3.96
CA SER A 110 2.34 -9.49 3.63
C SER A 110 1.85 -8.61 2.48
N GLY A 111 1.57 -9.23 1.33
CA GLY A 111 1.09 -8.49 0.14
C GLY A 111 -0.32 -7.92 0.26
N HIS A 112 -1.22 -8.61 0.96
CA HIS A 112 -2.56 -8.06 1.25
C HIS A 112 -2.46 -6.79 2.09
N SER A 113 -1.54 -6.77 3.07
CA SER A 113 -1.33 -5.65 3.97
C SER A 113 -0.69 -4.46 3.25
N SER A 114 0.32 -4.70 2.39
CA SER A 114 0.94 -3.62 1.61
C SER A 114 -0.02 -3.01 0.60
N PHE A 115 -0.79 -3.84 -0.09
CA PHE A 115 -1.80 -3.39 -1.06
C PHE A 115 -2.91 -2.56 -0.40
N SER A 116 -3.50 -3.06 0.69
CA SER A 116 -4.58 -2.35 1.39
C SER A 116 -4.11 -1.03 1.99
N MET A 117 -2.91 -1.00 2.58
CA MET A 117 -2.36 0.23 3.13
C MET A 117 -2.01 1.25 2.05
N PHE A 118 -1.44 0.82 0.92
CA PHE A 118 -1.18 1.71 -0.22
C PHE A 118 -2.48 2.38 -0.71
N THR A 119 -3.49 1.57 -0.99
CA THR A 119 -4.76 2.04 -1.57
C THR A 119 -5.50 2.99 -0.64
N MET A 120 -5.65 2.63 0.63
CA MET A 120 -6.37 3.43 1.62
C MET A 120 -5.62 4.71 2.00
N THR A 121 -4.29 4.66 2.09
CA THR A 121 -3.48 5.87 2.36
C THR A 121 -3.53 6.83 1.18
N TYR A 122 -3.38 6.33 -0.05
CA TYR A 122 -3.51 7.18 -1.24
C TYR A 122 -4.91 7.78 -1.34
N PHE A 123 -5.95 7.01 -1.05
CA PHE A 123 -7.32 7.49 -0.99
C PHE A 123 -7.52 8.57 0.09
N ALA A 124 -6.96 8.38 1.29
CA ALA A 124 -7.01 9.37 2.36
C ALA A 124 -6.33 10.71 1.96
N ILE A 125 -5.20 10.64 1.26
CA ILE A 125 -4.51 11.82 0.72
C ILE A 125 -5.34 12.46 -0.42
N TYR A 126 -5.95 11.65 -1.27
CA TYR A 126 -6.81 12.13 -2.35
C TYR A 126 -8.05 12.88 -1.81
N LEU A 127 -8.73 12.30 -0.83
CA LEU A 127 -9.82 12.95 -0.10
C LEU A 127 -9.35 14.26 0.53
N HIS A 128 -8.14 14.27 1.10
CA HIS A 128 -7.55 15.49 1.63
C HIS A 128 -7.44 16.59 0.57
N LYS A 129 -6.93 16.27 -0.63
CA LYS A 129 -6.74 17.30 -1.67
C LYS A 129 -8.04 17.76 -2.34
N ARG A 130 -9.08 16.91 -2.38
CA ARG A 130 -10.29 17.17 -3.19
C ARG A 130 -11.50 17.64 -2.38
N MET A 131 -11.58 17.29 -1.10
CA MET A 131 -12.73 17.63 -0.27
C MET A 131 -12.59 19.06 0.28
N THR A 132 -13.09 20.04 -0.49
CA THR A 132 -13.14 21.47 -0.12
C THR A 132 -14.47 21.87 0.52
N TRP A 133 -15.21 20.92 1.10
CA TRP A 133 -16.53 21.18 1.70
C TRP A 133 -16.39 21.99 2.99
N ASP A 134 -17.06 23.15 3.08
CA ASP A 134 -17.00 24.09 4.21
C ASP A 134 -17.81 23.65 5.45
N GLY A 135 -18.49 22.50 5.39
CA GLY A 135 -19.22 21.91 6.51
C GLY A 135 -18.33 21.28 7.60
N SER A 136 -18.73 20.11 8.12
CA SER A 136 -18.02 19.49 9.24
C SER A 136 -16.60 19.06 8.86
N LYS A 137 -15.61 19.82 9.31
CA LYS A 137 -14.17 19.48 9.22
C LYS A 137 -13.86 18.11 9.82
N LEU A 138 -14.70 17.61 10.74
CA LEU A 138 -14.54 16.31 11.39
C LEU A 138 -14.77 15.15 10.40
N LEU A 139 -15.78 15.26 9.51
CA LEU A 139 -16.12 14.19 8.56
C LEU A 139 -14.91 13.76 7.72
N ARG A 140 -14.10 14.72 7.27
CA ARG A 140 -12.89 14.47 6.48
C ARG A 140 -11.87 13.62 7.26
N HIS A 141 -11.61 13.98 8.51
CA HIS A 141 -10.67 13.24 9.36
C HIS A 141 -11.23 11.87 9.73
N THR A 142 -12.55 11.76 9.94
CA THR A 142 -13.22 10.47 10.19
C THR A 142 -13.08 9.54 8.99
N LEU A 143 -13.30 10.01 7.77
CA LEU A 143 -13.13 9.18 6.56
C LEU A 143 -11.68 8.73 6.37
N GLN A 144 -10.71 9.60 6.66
CA GLN A 144 -9.29 9.25 6.61
C GLN A 144 -8.94 8.20 7.66
N TYR A 145 -9.43 8.38 8.89
CA TYR A 145 -9.25 7.42 9.98
C TYR A 145 -9.86 6.06 9.62
N LEU A 146 -11.09 6.04 9.10
CA LEU A 146 -11.76 4.81 8.68
C LEU A 146 -11.02 4.11 7.53
N ALA A 147 -10.47 4.85 6.57
CA ALA A 147 -9.69 4.27 5.49
C ALA A 147 -8.42 3.55 6.03
N VAL A 148 -7.67 4.21 6.91
CA VAL A 148 -6.48 3.61 7.54
C VAL A 148 -6.88 2.44 8.44
N LEU A 149 -7.97 2.55 9.19
CA LEU A 149 -8.49 1.48 10.03
C LEU A 149 -8.89 0.25 9.20
N ALA A 150 -9.51 0.44 8.04
CA ALA A 150 -9.82 -0.64 7.11
C ALA A 150 -8.55 -1.35 6.61
N ALA A 151 -7.48 -0.59 6.29
CA ALA A 151 -6.20 -1.18 5.92
C ALA A 151 -5.60 -2.01 7.07
N ILE A 152 -5.59 -1.48 8.29
CA ILE A 152 -5.10 -2.22 9.47
C ILE A 152 -5.94 -3.48 9.69
N PHE A 153 -7.27 -3.38 9.60
CA PHE A 153 -8.18 -4.52 9.74
C PHE A 153 -7.85 -5.64 8.75
N THR A 154 -7.62 -5.31 7.48
CA THR A 154 -7.19 -6.33 6.50
C THR A 154 -5.86 -6.99 6.88
N GLY A 155 -4.91 -6.24 7.46
CA GLY A 155 -3.68 -6.82 8.01
C GLY A 155 -3.93 -7.75 9.18
N MET A 156 -4.81 -7.37 10.11
CA MET A 156 -5.17 -8.18 11.28
C MET A 156 -5.83 -9.50 10.88
N THR A 157 -6.68 -9.53 9.82
CA THR A 157 -7.25 -10.79 9.33
C THR A 157 -6.16 -11.78 8.91
N ARG A 158 -5.04 -11.31 8.36
CA ARG A 158 -3.92 -12.19 7.94
C ARG A 158 -3.17 -12.81 9.12
N ILE A 159 -3.18 -12.16 10.28
CA ILE A 159 -2.65 -12.69 11.54
C ILE A 159 -3.64 -13.73 12.09
N SER A 160 -4.93 -13.39 12.14
CA SER A 160 -5.99 -14.28 12.62
C SER A 160 -6.12 -15.56 11.78
N ASP A 161 -5.85 -15.48 10.48
CA ASP A 161 -5.87 -16.63 9.56
C ASP A 161 -4.58 -17.48 9.60
N TYR A 162 -3.63 -17.16 10.50
CA TYR A 162 -2.31 -17.80 10.61
C TYR A 162 -1.50 -17.83 9.29
N LYS A 163 -1.77 -16.88 8.40
CA LYS A 163 -1.08 -16.78 7.10
C LYS A 163 0.23 -16.02 7.20
N HIS A 164 0.33 -15.06 8.12
CA HIS A 164 1.49 -14.19 8.26
C HIS A 164 1.83 -13.96 9.73
N HIS A 165 3.11 -13.73 10.03
CA HIS A 165 3.50 -13.22 11.35
C HIS A 165 3.12 -11.75 11.45
N TRP A 166 2.94 -11.25 12.67
CA TRP A 166 2.68 -9.83 12.92
C TRP A 166 3.77 -8.92 12.30
N SER A 167 5.03 -9.37 12.30
CA SER A 167 6.16 -8.65 11.69
C SER A 167 6.01 -8.51 10.17
N ASP A 168 5.47 -9.54 9.51
CA ASP A 168 5.30 -9.56 8.06
C ASP A 168 4.17 -8.62 7.64
N VAL A 169 3.14 -8.50 8.48
CA VAL A 169 2.04 -7.54 8.34
C VAL A 169 2.54 -6.12 8.57
N LEU A 170 3.29 -5.86 9.65
CA LEU A 170 3.85 -4.55 9.95
C LEU A 170 4.76 -4.05 8.82
N ALA A 171 5.65 -4.93 8.31
CA ALA A 171 6.50 -4.61 7.16
C ALA A 171 5.66 -4.28 5.92
N GLY A 172 4.62 -5.06 5.64
CA GLY A 172 3.68 -4.79 4.55
C GLY A 172 3.00 -3.42 4.67
N LEU A 173 2.44 -3.11 5.84
CA LEU A 173 1.79 -1.82 6.10
C LEU A 173 2.78 -0.65 5.93
N SER A 174 3.99 -0.77 6.48
CA SER A 174 5.02 0.27 6.34
C SER A 174 5.41 0.53 4.88
N LEU A 175 5.61 -0.54 4.10
CA LEU A 175 5.94 -0.45 2.68
C LEU A 175 4.82 0.22 1.87
N GLY A 176 3.58 -0.19 2.10
CA GLY A 176 2.42 0.40 1.43
C GLY A 176 2.25 1.89 1.73
N CYS A 177 2.47 2.29 2.99
CA CYS A 177 2.40 3.69 3.41
C CYS A 177 3.49 4.54 2.72
N ILE A 178 4.74 4.07 2.71
CA ILE A 178 5.87 4.75 2.06
C ILE A 178 5.59 4.94 0.56
N MET A 179 5.17 3.88 -0.12
CA MET A 179 4.86 3.94 -1.56
C MET A 179 3.69 4.88 -1.88
N ALA A 180 2.66 4.92 -1.02
CA ALA A 180 1.54 5.85 -1.18
C ALA A 180 1.97 7.31 -1.05
N VAL A 181 2.83 7.61 -0.06
CA VAL A 181 3.38 8.96 0.13
C VAL A 181 4.25 9.36 -1.05
N ILE A 182 5.14 8.48 -1.53
CA ILE A 182 5.99 8.74 -2.70
C ILE A 182 5.12 9.04 -3.93
N THR A 183 4.12 8.20 -4.18
CA THR A 183 3.20 8.37 -5.32
C THR A 183 2.43 9.68 -5.24
N ALA A 184 1.87 10.00 -4.06
CA ALA A 184 1.05 11.20 -3.89
C ALA A 184 1.84 12.51 -3.84
N ARG A 185 3.14 12.47 -3.55
CA ARG A 185 4.01 13.66 -3.45
C ARG A 185 4.83 13.92 -4.70
N TYR A 186 5.46 12.90 -5.27
CA TYR A 186 6.41 13.05 -6.37
C TYR A 186 5.81 12.71 -7.74
N ILE A 187 4.85 11.78 -7.79
CA ILE A 187 4.23 11.34 -9.04
C ILE A 187 2.98 12.18 -9.34
N ASP A 188 2.16 12.45 -8.32
CA ASP A 188 1.00 13.34 -8.43
C ASP A 188 1.44 14.82 -8.39
N THR A 189 1.99 15.30 -9.51
CA THR A 189 2.42 16.70 -9.72
C THR A 189 1.26 17.69 -9.84
N ARG A 190 0.02 17.23 -9.69
CA ARG A 190 -1.16 18.10 -9.75
C ARG A 190 -1.20 19.02 -8.54
N LYS A 191 -0.85 20.29 -8.76
CA LYS A 191 -1.32 21.38 -7.92
C LYS A 191 -2.83 21.46 -8.13
N VAL A 192 -3.60 20.80 -7.27
CA VAL A 192 -4.95 21.31 -7.01
C VAL A 192 -4.70 22.71 -6.48
N ASN A 193 -5.21 23.72 -7.17
CA ASN A 193 -5.27 25.08 -6.64
C ASN A 193 -6.11 24.99 -5.36
N THR A 194 -5.44 24.67 -4.27
CA THR A 194 -5.93 24.94 -2.93
C THR A 194 -6.05 26.45 -2.95
N PRO A 195 -7.23 27.05 -2.69
CA PRO A 195 -7.31 28.49 -2.56
C PRO A 195 -6.38 28.88 -1.42
N SER A 196 -5.16 29.28 -1.77
CA SER A 196 -4.13 29.89 -0.93
C SER A 196 -4.56 31.32 -0.57
N GLY A 197 -5.85 31.51 -0.26
CA GLY A 197 -6.47 32.79 0.04
C GLY A 197 -6.80 32.96 1.52
N LEU A 198 -6.77 31.89 2.33
CA LEU A 198 -7.18 31.97 3.74
C LEU A 198 -6.02 31.91 4.75
N MET A 199 -4.81 31.53 4.33
CA MET A 199 -3.63 31.52 5.24
C MET A 199 -2.77 32.79 5.12
N ASP A 200 -2.91 33.53 4.01
CA ASP A 200 -2.19 34.79 3.79
C ASP A 200 -2.93 36.01 4.36
N THR A 201 -4.25 35.95 4.49
CA THR A 201 -5.07 37.03 5.10
C THR A 201 -4.91 37.09 6.61
N HIS A 202 -4.84 35.93 7.29
CA HIS A 202 -4.66 35.91 8.74
C HIS A 202 -3.27 36.37 9.18
N THR A 203 -2.23 36.05 8.40
CA THR A 203 -0.86 36.48 8.66
C THR A 203 -0.62 37.96 8.31
N ARG A 204 -1.31 38.49 7.28
CA ARG A 204 -1.29 39.93 6.96
C ARG A 204 -2.01 40.78 8.02
N ASN A 205 -3.14 40.32 8.55
CA ASN A 205 -3.86 41.05 9.60
C ASN A 205 -3.12 41.05 10.94
N TYR A 206 -2.38 39.99 11.30
CA TYR A 206 -1.59 40.00 12.52
C TYR A 206 -0.39 40.97 12.44
N LYS A 207 0.26 41.07 11.27
CA LYS A 207 1.36 42.03 11.05
C LYS A 207 0.89 43.49 10.98
N SER A 208 -0.31 43.77 10.48
CA SER A 208 -0.84 45.15 10.43
C SER A 208 -1.32 45.68 11.79
N ILE A 209 -1.77 44.79 12.69
CA ILE A 209 -2.18 45.16 14.06
C ILE A 209 -0.95 45.38 14.95
N SER A 210 0.12 44.59 14.80
CA SER A 210 1.36 44.75 15.57
C SER A 210 2.20 45.99 15.20
N GLN A 211 1.95 46.62 14.06
CA GLN A 211 2.63 47.87 13.66
C GLN A 211 1.86 49.14 14.04
N LYS A 212 0.67 49.00 14.64
CA LYS A 212 -0.18 50.11 15.11
C LYS A 212 -0.35 50.14 16.64
N ALA A 213 0.39 49.31 17.38
CA ALA A 213 0.48 49.33 18.84
C ALA A 213 1.84 49.88 19.27
#